data_AF-A0A7I4YJV4-F1
#
_entry.id   AF-A0A7I4YJV4-F1
#
_cell.length_a   1.000
_cell.length_b   1.000
_cell.length_c   1.000
_cell.angle_alpha   90.00
_cell.angle_beta   90.00
_cell.angle_gamma   90.00
#
_symmetry.space_group_name_H-M   'P 1'
#
loop_
_entity.id
_entity.type
_entity.pdbx_description
1 polymer ?
#
loop_
_entity_poly.entity_id
_entity_poly.type
_entity_poly.pdbx_seq_one_letter_code
_entity_poly.pdbx_strand_id
1 'polypeptide(L)'
;MGMSDPDGLYHRAHLEMPPFSNILQPSFFVPFFAYFMCFRFASQFVKSFMWQEYTGFKAYRLQNLSICLLHAMVSGIWTTVFLFTHPKEMFGDITHWYKPWAAQLPLISIAYFVHDAVDMLNHEWSRWTLELLVHHIATCSAMLPPILAHKFILANYWALLMEGNSIFLHTRTIMQISGQSVLQPKLFRTVVYCNVISFVLCRFVTQALFVQWAVTHFNRIHIIYASIALGGPVVFCIINAMLFFRVLVSDGFLSQRWRSKAAINRDDEGVVNKFKNGKSE
;
A
#
# COMPACT_ATOMS: atom_id res chain seq x y z
N MET A 1 2.48 -26.89 15.21
CA MET A 1 1.30 -27.78 15.21
C MET A 1 0.80 -27.85 13.78
N GLY A 2 1.06 -28.96 13.08
CA GLY A 2 0.59 -29.16 11.71
C GLY A 2 -0.92 -29.31 11.70
N MET A 3 -1.60 -28.56 10.84
CA MET A 3 -3.03 -28.69 10.62
C MET A 3 -3.26 -30.06 9.96
N SER A 4 -3.97 -30.96 10.64
CA SER A 4 -4.34 -32.27 10.06
C SER A 4 -5.24 -32.03 8.85
N ASP A 5 -4.82 -32.51 7.67
CA ASP A 5 -5.50 -32.38 6.38
C ASP A 5 -6.10 -33.75 5.97
N PRO A 6 -7.24 -34.16 6.56
CA PRO A 6 -7.80 -35.49 6.36
C PRO A 6 -8.26 -35.75 4.92
N ASP A 7 -8.47 -34.70 4.12
CA ASP A 7 -9.06 -34.80 2.77
C ASP A 7 -8.12 -34.33 1.64
N GLY A 8 -6.89 -33.91 1.95
CA GLY A 8 -5.96 -33.33 0.96
C GLY A 8 -6.37 -31.94 0.44
N LEU A 9 -7.38 -31.33 1.06
CA LEU A 9 -7.96 -30.03 0.69
C LEU A 9 -6.93 -28.90 0.84
N TYR A 10 -6.10 -28.94 1.89
CA TYR A 10 -5.02 -27.95 2.04
C TYR A 10 -3.97 -28.11 0.94
N HIS A 11 -3.72 -29.33 0.45
CA HIS A 11 -2.76 -29.52 -0.64
C HIS A 11 -3.29 -28.94 -1.96
N ARG A 12 -4.61 -29.02 -2.23
CA ARG A 12 -5.24 -28.56 -3.48
C ARG A 12 -5.73 -27.12 -3.49
N ALA A 13 -5.74 -26.41 -2.36
CA ALA A 13 -6.25 -25.03 -2.26
C ALA A 13 -5.66 -24.03 -3.28
N HIS A 14 -4.45 -24.29 -3.80
CA HIS A 14 -3.82 -23.48 -4.84
C HIS A 14 -4.44 -23.68 -6.25
N LEU A 15 -5.18 -24.77 -6.46
CA LEU A 15 -5.89 -25.15 -7.68
C LEU A 15 -7.39 -24.90 -7.61
N GLU A 16 -7.90 -24.45 -6.47
CA GLU A 16 -9.33 -24.26 -6.22
C GLU A 16 -9.69 -22.76 -6.11
N MET A 17 -10.98 -22.45 -6.14
CA MET A 17 -11.47 -21.10 -5.91
C MET A 17 -11.13 -20.63 -4.49
N PRO A 18 -10.74 -19.35 -4.29
CA PRO A 18 -10.54 -18.83 -2.94
C PRO A 18 -11.80 -19.01 -2.08
N PRO A 19 -11.68 -19.54 -0.86
CA PRO A 19 -12.83 -19.80 0.00
C PRO A 19 -13.33 -18.49 0.62
N PHE A 20 -14.11 -17.70 -0.14
CA PHE A 20 -14.59 -16.38 0.30
C PHE A 20 -15.49 -16.42 1.55
N SER A 21 -16.13 -17.57 1.83
CA SER A 21 -16.86 -17.79 3.08
C SER A 21 -15.97 -17.65 4.33
N ASN A 22 -14.65 -17.84 4.20
CA ASN A 22 -13.70 -17.70 5.32
C ASN A 22 -13.57 -16.26 5.83
N ILE A 23 -14.10 -15.26 5.11
CA ILE A 23 -14.15 -13.87 5.61
C ILE A 23 -14.96 -13.77 6.92
N LEU A 24 -15.98 -14.62 7.08
CA LEU A 24 -16.82 -14.65 8.28
C LEU A 24 -16.18 -15.45 9.43
N GLN A 25 -15.07 -16.14 9.19
CA GLN A 25 -14.41 -16.89 10.26
C GLN A 25 -13.77 -15.94 11.27
N PRO A 26 -13.81 -16.28 12.57
CA PRO A 26 -13.17 -15.47 13.61
C PRO A 26 -11.68 -15.23 13.39
N SER A 27 -11.00 -16.17 12.73
CA SER A 27 -9.57 -16.09 12.37
C SER A 27 -9.25 -14.91 11.43
N PHE A 28 -10.20 -14.48 10.60
CA PHE A 28 -10.08 -13.31 9.74
C PHE A 28 -10.74 -12.08 10.37
N PHE A 29 -12.02 -12.22 10.76
CA PHE A 29 -12.86 -11.09 11.14
C PHE A 29 -12.36 -10.39 12.41
N VAL A 30 -11.95 -11.14 13.44
CA VAL A 30 -11.52 -10.57 14.72
C VAL A 30 -10.22 -9.76 14.56
N PRO A 31 -9.13 -10.29 13.95
CA PRO A 31 -7.93 -9.48 13.71
C PRO A 31 -8.19 -8.29 12.79
N PHE A 32 -8.95 -8.48 11.69
CA PHE A 32 -9.26 -7.40 10.77
C PHE A 32 -9.95 -6.22 11.48
N PHE A 33 -11.00 -6.50 12.26
CA PHE A 33 -11.72 -5.47 12.99
C PHE A 33 -10.85 -4.82 14.06
N ALA A 34 -10.05 -5.61 14.79
CA ALA A 34 -9.12 -5.08 15.79
C ALA A 34 -8.10 -4.11 15.17
N TYR A 35 -7.46 -4.49 14.06
CA TYR A 35 -6.51 -3.61 13.36
C TYR A 35 -7.19 -2.37 12.77
N PHE A 36 -8.39 -2.51 12.22
CA PHE A 36 -9.16 -1.38 11.72
C PHE A 36 -9.42 -0.37 12.85
N MET A 37 -9.86 -0.84 14.01
CA MET A 37 -10.08 0.01 15.19
C MET A 37 -8.77 0.65 15.69
N CYS A 38 -7.65 -0.09 15.69
CA CYS A 38 -6.34 0.49 16.01
C CYS A 38 -5.98 1.67 15.10
N PHE A 39 -6.19 1.55 13.78
CA PHE A 39 -5.96 2.66 12.85
C PHE A 39 -6.94 3.81 13.07
N ARG A 40 -8.22 3.52 13.39
CA ARG A 40 -9.19 4.56 13.76
C ARG A 40 -8.73 5.37 14.98
N PHE A 41 -8.27 4.70 16.04
CA PHE A 41 -7.74 5.35 17.23
C PHE A 41 -6.45 6.12 16.94
N ALA A 42 -5.53 5.55 16.17
CA ALA A 42 -4.31 6.25 15.75
C ALA A 42 -4.64 7.51 14.94
N SER A 43 -5.60 7.43 14.00
CA SER A 43 -6.08 8.58 13.22
C SER A 43 -6.69 9.66 14.12
N GLN A 44 -7.51 9.28 15.09
CA GLN A 44 -8.06 10.22 16.08
C GLN A 44 -6.96 10.87 16.93
N PHE A 45 -5.97 10.10 17.37
CA PHE A 45 -4.82 10.63 18.10
C PHE A 45 -4.06 11.67 17.27
N VAL A 46 -3.71 11.34 16.03
CA VAL A 46 -3.02 12.29 15.12
C VAL A 46 -3.85 13.54 14.88
N LYS A 47 -5.16 13.41 14.66
CA LYS A 47 -6.07 14.55 14.45
C LYS A 47 -6.20 15.44 15.68
N SER A 48 -6.07 14.87 16.89
CA SER A 48 -6.20 15.60 18.15
C SER A 48 -4.91 16.27 18.60
N PHE A 49 -3.75 15.68 18.32
CA PHE A 49 -2.47 16.11 18.91
C PHE A 49 -1.42 16.57 17.90
N MET A 50 -1.52 16.18 16.63
CA MET A 50 -0.51 16.51 15.62
C MET A 50 -1.04 17.52 14.61
N TRP A 51 -0.13 18.33 14.05
CA TRP A 51 -0.41 19.28 12.97
C TRP A 51 -1.46 20.35 13.29
N GLN A 52 -1.64 20.69 14.57
CA GLN A 52 -2.62 21.66 15.05
C GLN A 52 -2.34 23.10 14.57
N GLU A 53 -1.08 23.38 14.18
CA GLU A 53 -0.66 24.65 13.61
C GLU A 53 -1.17 24.87 12.17
N TYR A 54 -1.61 23.81 11.49
CA TYR A 54 -2.13 23.88 10.13
C TYR A 54 -3.66 23.87 10.13
N THR A 55 -4.28 24.53 9.14
CA THR A 55 -5.74 24.59 9.01
C THR A 55 -6.23 24.04 7.67
N GLY A 56 -7.48 23.59 7.64
CA GLY A 56 -8.17 23.19 6.41
C GLY A 56 -7.57 21.94 5.76
N PHE A 57 -7.52 21.93 4.44
CA PHE A 57 -7.14 20.73 3.68
C PHE A 57 -5.68 20.30 3.91
N LYS A 58 -4.76 21.25 4.08
CA LYS A 58 -3.35 20.95 4.37
C LYS A 58 -3.17 20.20 5.70
N ALA A 59 -3.92 20.61 6.73
CA ALA A 59 -3.91 19.95 8.04
C ALA A 59 -4.37 18.51 7.93
N TYR A 60 -5.54 18.30 7.30
CA TYR A 60 -6.07 16.97 7.02
C TYR A 60 -5.06 16.10 6.26
N ARG A 61 -4.45 16.65 5.20
CA ARG A 61 -3.49 15.91 4.37
C ARG A 61 -2.26 15.49 5.17
N LEU A 62 -1.72 16.36 6.05
CA LEU A 62 -0.61 16.00 6.94
C LEU A 62 -1.00 14.91 7.95
N GLN A 63 -2.20 15.01 8.53
CA GLN A 63 -2.72 14.02 9.48
C GLN A 63 -2.93 12.65 8.81
N ASN A 64 -3.61 12.61 7.67
CA ASN A 64 -3.80 11.38 6.89
C ASN A 64 -2.45 10.76 6.50
N LEU A 65 -1.53 11.57 5.96
CA LEU A 65 -0.21 11.12 5.55
C LEU A 65 0.66 10.59 6.70
N SER A 66 0.41 11.04 7.93
CA SER A 66 1.07 10.50 9.13
C SER A 66 0.60 9.08 9.44
N ILE A 67 -0.69 8.78 9.22
CA ILE A 67 -1.23 7.42 9.35
C ILE A 67 -0.73 6.53 8.20
N CYS A 68 -0.64 7.07 6.99
CA CYS A 68 -0.01 6.36 5.86
C CYS A 68 1.46 6.02 6.16
N LEU A 69 2.21 6.96 6.72
CA LEU A 69 3.60 6.73 7.12
C LEU A 69 3.70 5.66 8.21
N LEU A 70 2.83 5.69 9.23
CA LEU A 70 2.78 4.66 10.27
C LEU A 70 2.57 3.27 9.66
N HIS A 71 1.59 3.13 8.75
CA HIS A 71 1.37 1.88 8.03
C HIS A 71 2.62 1.44 7.26
N ALA A 72 3.17 2.32 6.42
CA ALA A 72 4.34 2.03 5.61
C ALA A 72 5.56 1.65 6.43
N MET A 73 5.75 2.24 7.61
CA MET A 73 6.80 1.85 8.55
C MET A 73 6.58 0.43 9.07
N VAL A 74 5.36 0.08 9.49
CA VAL A 74 5.05 -1.27 9.98
C VAL A 74 5.21 -2.30 8.86
N SER A 75 4.60 -2.09 7.70
CA SER A 75 4.59 -3.06 6.60
C SER A 75 5.91 -3.11 5.83
N GLY A 76 6.50 -1.97 5.53
CA GLY A 76 7.75 -1.85 4.78
C GLY A 76 8.96 -2.36 5.56
N ILE A 77 9.09 -2.01 6.85
CA ILE A 77 10.20 -2.51 7.68
C ILE A 77 10.03 -4.02 7.90
N TRP A 78 8.82 -4.49 8.22
CA TRP A 78 8.59 -5.92 8.44
C TRP A 78 8.94 -6.74 7.20
N THR A 79 8.41 -6.38 6.03
CA THR A 79 8.70 -7.14 4.80
C THR A 79 10.17 -7.09 4.41
N THR A 80 10.84 -5.94 4.60
CA THR A 80 12.27 -5.80 4.31
C THR A 80 13.12 -6.64 5.26
N VAL A 81 12.83 -6.62 6.56
CA VAL A 81 13.51 -7.51 7.53
C VAL A 81 13.25 -8.98 7.18
N PHE A 82 12.01 -9.33 6.81
CA PHE A 82 11.67 -10.70 6.42
C PHE A 82 12.44 -11.15 5.16
N LEU A 83 12.58 -10.27 4.16
CA LEU A 83 13.35 -10.54 2.95
C LEU A 83 14.81 -10.93 3.26
N PHE A 84 15.46 -10.23 4.20
CA PHE A 84 16.86 -10.50 4.56
C PHE A 84 17.04 -11.65 5.54
N THR A 85 16.06 -11.90 6.41
CA THR A 85 16.15 -12.96 7.44
C THR A 85 15.66 -14.32 6.93
N HIS A 86 14.73 -14.35 5.97
CA HIS A 86 14.11 -15.56 5.43
C HIS A 86 14.20 -15.63 3.89
N PRO A 87 15.40 -15.48 3.28
CA PRO A 87 15.54 -15.48 1.83
C PRO A 87 15.19 -16.85 1.21
N LYS A 88 15.46 -17.96 1.91
CA LYS A 88 15.16 -19.31 1.41
C LYS A 88 13.66 -19.51 1.22
N GLU A 89 12.86 -18.99 2.13
CA GLU A 89 11.41 -19.00 2.07
C GLU A 89 10.93 -18.08 0.95
N MET A 90 11.38 -16.82 0.97
CA MET A 90 10.96 -15.77 0.02
C MET A 90 11.18 -16.13 -1.45
N PHE A 91 12.21 -16.92 -1.76
CA PHE A 91 12.57 -17.30 -3.13
C PHE A 91 12.39 -18.80 -3.43
N GLY A 92 11.89 -19.59 -2.47
CA GLY A 92 11.74 -21.04 -2.58
C GLY A 92 10.31 -21.48 -2.90
N ASP A 93 9.46 -21.60 -1.88
CA ASP A 93 8.07 -22.08 -1.99
C ASP A 93 7.06 -20.97 -1.68
N ILE A 94 6.90 -20.07 -2.65
CA ILE A 94 5.96 -18.94 -2.55
C ILE A 94 4.50 -19.44 -2.46
N THR A 95 4.18 -20.60 -3.03
CA THR A 95 2.81 -21.10 -3.17
C THR A 95 2.27 -21.68 -1.86
N HIS A 96 3.03 -22.58 -1.22
CA HIS A 96 2.49 -23.37 -0.10
C HIS A 96 2.94 -22.88 1.28
N TRP A 97 3.89 -21.94 1.34
CA TRP A 97 4.32 -21.41 2.63
C TRP A 97 3.23 -20.55 3.27
N TYR A 98 2.82 -20.96 4.47
CA TYR A 98 1.85 -20.26 5.29
C TYR A 98 2.23 -20.37 6.77
N LYS A 99 2.12 -19.25 7.50
CA LYS A 99 2.18 -19.21 8.96
C LYS A 99 1.10 -18.25 9.47
N PRO A 100 0.33 -18.62 10.51
CA PRO A 100 -0.73 -17.75 11.04
C PRO A 100 -0.23 -16.36 11.49
N TRP A 101 0.99 -16.30 12.05
CA TRP A 101 1.61 -15.04 12.45
C TRP A 101 2.00 -14.18 11.25
N ALA A 102 2.41 -14.78 10.13
CA ALA A 102 2.80 -14.07 8.92
C ALA A 102 1.58 -13.52 8.18
N ALA A 103 0.45 -14.20 8.25
CA ALA A 103 -0.81 -13.72 7.70
C ALA A 103 -1.32 -12.43 8.39
N GLN A 104 -0.85 -12.11 9.60
CA GLN A 104 -1.23 -10.87 10.29
C GLN A 104 -0.74 -9.62 9.55
N LEU A 105 0.42 -9.67 8.90
CA LEU A 105 0.95 -8.50 8.20
C LEU A 105 0.05 -8.04 7.03
N PRO A 106 -0.34 -8.94 6.09
CA PRO A 106 -1.38 -8.64 5.11
C PRO A 106 -2.71 -8.18 5.70
N LEU A 107 -3.16 -8.77 6.83
CA LEU A 107 -4.39 -8.36 7.52
C LEU A 107 -4.31 -6.93 8.05
N ILE A 108 -3.19 -6.55 8.66
CA ILE A 108 -2.90 -5.17 9.10
C ILE A 108 -3.01 -4.21 7.91
N SER A 109 -2.44 -4.59 6.75
CA SER A 109 -2.52 -3.77 5.53
C SER A 109 -3.93 -3.62 4.99
N ILE A 110 -4.70 -4.70 4.88
CA ILE A 110 -6.10 -4.62 4.40
C ILE A 110 -6.93 -3.74 5.33
N ALA A 111 -6.79 -3.91 6.65
CA ALA A 111 -7.49 -3.08 7.63
C ALA A 111 -7.12 -1.59 7.50
N TYR A 112 -5.83 -1.29 7.29
CA TYR A 112 -5.36 0.06 7.01
C TYR A 112 -5.95 0.64 5.72
N PHE A 113 -5.92 -0.09 4.60
CA PHE A 113 -6.41 0.42 3.32
C PHE A 113 -7.91 0.71 3.35
N VAL A 114 -8.69 -0.12 4.06
CA VAL A 114 -10.12 0.14 4.29
C VAL A 114 -10.31 1.37 5.17
N HIS A 115 -9.54 1.50 6.26
CA HIS A 115 -9.55 2.71 7.10
C HIS A 115 -9.25 3.97 6.27
N ASP A 116 -8.17 3.94 5.49
CA ASP A 116 -7.71 5.07 4.70
C ASP A 116 -8.70 5.44 3.59
N ALA A 117 -9.30 4.44 2.92
CA ALA A 117 -10.38 4.66 1.96
C ALA A 117 -11.57 5.39 2.60
N VAL A 118 -12.03 4.95 3.77
CA VAL A 118 -13.13 5.60 4.50
C VAL A 118 -12.74 7.01 4.93
N ASP A 119 -11.53 7.23 5.43
CA ASP A 119 -11.07 8.56 5.83
C ASP A 119 -11.00 9.52 4.64
N MET A 120 -10.44 9.09 3.50
CA MET A 120 -10.36 9.88 2.28
C MET A 120 -11.72 10.26 1.72
N LEU A 121 -12.64 9.30 1.60
CA LEU A 121 -13.98 9.54 1.03
C LEU A 121 -14.82 10.54 1.86
N ASN A 122 -14.51 10.67 3.15
CA ASN A 122 -15.16 11.63 4.03
C ASN A 122 -14.59 13.06 3.93
N HIS A 123 -13.40 13.25 3.38
CA HIS A 123 -12.72 14.56 3.36
C HIS A 123 -12.47 15.11 1.94
N GLU A 124 -12.32 14.25 0.93
CA GLU A 124 -11.97 14.69 -0.43
C GLU A 124 -12.57 13.76 -1.50
N TRP A 125 -13.26 14.37 -2.48
CA TRP A 125 -13.61 13.73 -3.75
C TRP A 125 -12.86 14.40 -4.89
N SER A 126 -11.75 13.80 -5.31
CA SER A 126 -10.90 14.32 -6.39
C SER A 126 -10.35 13.18 -7.24
N ARG A 127 -9.70 13.53 -8.36
CA ARG A 127 -8.95 12.56 -9.17
C ARG A 127 -7.88 11.81 -8.36
N TRP A 128 -7.25 12.46 -7.38
CA TRP A 128 -6.27 11.80 -6.52
C TRP A 128 -6.92 10.81 -5.57
N THR A 129 -8.09 11.16 -5.00
CA THR A 129 -8.87 10.20 -4.21
C THR A 129 -9.25 8.98 -5.05
N LEU A 130 -9.70 9.19 -6.29
CA LEU A 130 -10.05 8.09 -7.19
C LEU A 130 -8.83 7.19 -7.52
N GLU A 131 -7.69 7.79 -7.87
CA GLU A 131 -6.43 7.04 -8.11
C GLU A 131 -6.03 6.21 -6.89
N LEU A 132 -6.10 6.78 -5.68
CA LEU A 132 -5.80 6.09 -4.42
C LEU A 132 -6.83 5.01 -4.08
N LEU A 133 -8.11 5.24 -4.37
CA LEU A 133 -9.16 4.25 -4.14
C LEU A 133 -9.01 3.03 -5.06
N VAL A 134 -8.67 3.26 -6.34
CA VAL A 134 -8.36 2.18 -7.29
C VAL A 134 -7.15 1.38 -6.80
N HIS A 135 -6.11 2.05 -6.30
CA HIS A 135 -4.97 1.40 -5.67
C HIS A 135 -5.41 0.54 -4.48
N HIS A 136 -6.19 1.08 -3.53
CA HIS A 136 -6.66 0.33 -2.35
C HIS A 136 -7.51 -0.87 -2.71
N ILE A 137 -8.43 -0.73 -3.66
CA ILE A 137 -9.28 -1.83 -4.14
C ILE A 137 -8.40 -2.91 -4.78
N ALA A 138 -7.44 -2.54 -5.64
CA ALA A 138 -6.53 -3.49 -6.26
C ALA A 138 -5.66 -4.22 -5.23
N THR A 139 -5.10 -3.49 -4.25
CA THR A 139 -4.28 -4.06 -3.17
C THR A 139 -5.09 -5.03 -2.31
N CYS A 140 -6.28 -4.63 -1.84
CA CYS A 140 -7.14 -5.50 -1.04
C CYS A 140 -7.58 -6.74 -1.82
N SER A 141 -7.96 -6.58 -3.10
CA SER A 141 -8.35 -7.70 -3.97
C SER A 141 -7.20 -8.68 -4.21
N ALA A 142 -5.97 -8.20 -4.25
CA ALA A 142 -4.79 -9.06 -4.39
C ALA A 142 -4.42 -9.78 -3.09
N MET A 143 -4.54 -9.11 -1.94
CA MET A 143 -4.06 -9.64 -0.66
C MET A 143 -5.04 -10.56 0.05
N LEU A 144 -6.34 -10.39 -0.19
CA LEU A 144 -7.40 -11.14 0.48
C LEU A 144 -7.41 -12.64 0.12
N PRO A 145 -7.37 -13.05 -1.16
CA PRO A 145 -7.43 -14.48 -1.52
C PRO A 145 -6.32 -15.34 -0.91
N PRO A 146 -5.03 -14.92 -0.91
CA PRO A 146 -3.96 -15.64 -0.20
C PRO A 146 -4.26 -15.91 1.28
N ILE A 147 -4.82 -14.93 1.99
CA ILE A 147 -5.18 -15.06 3.40
C ILE A 147 -6.28 -16.10 3.56
N LEU A 148 -7.35 -15.99 2.79
CA LEU A 148 -8.51 -16.88 2.91
C LEU A 148 -8.19 -18.33 2.54
N ALA A 149 -7.31 -18.53 1.55
CA ALA A 149 -6.89 -19.84 1.09
C ALA A 149 -5.78 -20.47 1.95
N HIS A 150 -5.21 -19.71 2.89
CA HIS A 150 -3.99 -20.09 3.62
C HIS A 150 -2.84 -20.51 2.69
N LYS A 151 -2.68 -19.80 1.57
CA LYS A 151 -1.66 -20.02 0.54
C LYS A 151 -1.09 -18.69 0.06
N PHE A 152 0.03 -18.71 -0.64
CA PHE A 152 0.58 -17.52 -1.29
C PHE A 152 0.86 -16.32 -0.36
N ILE A 153 1.05 -16.53 0.95
CA ILE A 153 1.31 -15.41 1.87
C ILE A 153 2.60 -14.68 1.50
N LEU A 154 3.60 -15.40 0.98
CA LEU A 154 4.83 -14.78 0.49
C LEU A 154 4.61 -13.88 -0.73
N ALA A 155 3.57 -14.15 -1.55
CA ALA A 155 3.17 -13.27 -2.63
C ALA A 155 2.70 -11.90 -2.07
N ASN A 156 1.96 -11.90 -0.96
CA ASN A 156 1.58 -10.66 -0.27
C ASN A 156 2.81 -9.92 0.29
N TYR A 157 3.82 -10.64 0.78
CA TYR A 157 5.06 -10.02 1.26
C TYR A 157 5.83 -9.36 0.11
N TRP A 158 5.92 -10.02 -1.04
CA TRP A 158 6.53 -9.42 -2.23
C TRP A 158 5.79 -8.18 -2.70
N ALA A 159 4.45 -8.20 -2.70
CA ALA A 159 3.66 -7.03 -3.01
C ALA A 159 3.92 -5.89 -2.00
N LEU A 160 3.93 -6.18 -0.71
CA LEU A 160 4.14 -5.20 0.36
C LEU A 160 5.55 -4.64 0.47
N LEU A 161 6.57 -5.23 -0.20
CA LEU A 161 7.90 -4.62 -0.26
C LEU A 161 7.86 -3.20 -0.83
N MET A 162 6.86 -2.86 -1.64
CA MET A 162 6.65 -1.49 -2.16
C MET A 162 6.41 -0.46 -1.06
N GLU A 163 5.90 -0.88 0.10
CA GLU A 163 5.71 0.01 1.25
C GLU A 163 7.05 0.48 1.84
N GLY A 164 8.14 -0.26 1.61
CA GLY A 164 9.48 0.21 1.94
C GLY A 164 9.85 1.53 1.23
N ASN A 165 9.40 1.72 -0.01
CA ASN A 165 9.52 3.02 -0.68
C ASN A 165 8.50 4.04 -0.13
N SER A 166 7.27 3.61 0.17
CA SER A 166 6.21 4.48 0.70
C SER A 166 6.66 5.24 1.96
N ILE A 167 7.54 4.67 2.80
CA ILE A 167 8.16 5.37 3.94
C ILE A 167 8.81 6.68 3.50
N PHE A 168 9.70 6.62 2.50
CA PHE A 168 10.43 7.78 2.00
C PHE A 168 9.51 8.73 1.23
N LEU A 169 8.55 8.18 0.48
CA LEU A 169 7.57 8.96 -0.27
C LEU A 169 6.69 9.81 0.68
N HIS A 170 6.13 9.19 1.72
CA HIS A 170 5.29 9.89 2.69
C HIS A 170 6.11 10.90 3.50
N THR A 171 7.30 10.51 3.98
CA THR A 171 8.22 11.43 4.67
C THR A 171 8.54 12.65 3.81
N ARG A 172 8.89 12.43 2.53
CA ARG A 172 9.14 13.50 1.55
C ARG A 172 7.95 14.45 1.44
N THR A 173 6.74 13.92 1.26
CA THR A 173 5.54 14.75 1.10
C THR A 173 5.16 15.48 2.39
N ILE A 174 5.32 14.87 3.56
CA ILE A 174 5.16 15.55 4.87
C ILE A 174 6.12 16.73 4.95
N MET A 175 7.40 16.53 4.63
CA MET A 175 8.40 17.61 4.67
C MET A 175 8.07 18.75 3.71
N GLN A 176 7.50 18.46 2.55
CA GLN A 176 7.08 19.48 1.58
C GLN A 176 5.89 20.31 2.08
N ILE A 177 4.84 19.66 2.58
CA ILE A 177 3.61 20.37 3.01
C ILE A 177 3.88 21.15 4.31
N SER A 178 4.66 20.58 5.23
CA SER A 178 5.00 21.23 6.50
C SER A 178 6.03 22.35 6.38
N GLY A 179 6.68 22.51 5.22
CA GLY A 179 7.77 23.49 5.02
C GLY A 179 9.13 23.04 5.58
N GLN A 180 9.23 21.84 6.16
CA GLN A 180 10.49 21.27 6.64
C GLN A 180 11.51 21.03 5.51
N SER A 181 11.05 20.95 4.25
CA SER A 181 11.93 20.92 3.08
C SER A 181 12.83 22.16 2.97
N VAL A 182 12.37 23.32 3.44
CA VAL A 182 13.13 24.59 3.45
C VAL A 182 13.97 24.72 4.72
N LEU A 183 13.42 24.30 5.87
CA LEU A 183 14.10 24.38 7.16
C LEU A 183 15.27 23.39 7.27
N GLN A 184 15.14 22.20 6.67
CA GLN A 184 16.13 21.13 6.73
C GLN A 184 16.49 20.60 5.33
N PRO A 185 17.12 21.42 4.47
CA PRO A 185 17.33 21.09 3.06
C PRO A 185 18.28 19.89 2.86
N LYS A 186 19.25 19.69 3.76
CA LYS A 186 20.16 18.53 3.69
C LYS A 186 19.41 17.23 3.95
N LEU A 187 18.58 17.17 5.00
CA LEU A 187 17.77 16.00 5.31
C LEU A 187 16.76 15.73 4.19
N PHE A 188 16.08 16.78 3.72
CA PHE A 188 15.13 16.66 2.62
C PHE A 188 15.77 16.07 1.36
N ARG A 189 16.97 16.55 0.99
CA ARG A 189 17.72 16.02 -0.15
C ARG A 189 18.06 14.54 0.02
N THR A 190 18.47 14.11 1.21
CA THR A 190 18.70 12.69 1.50
C THR A 190 17.42 11.88 1.32
N VAL A 191 16.29 12.34 1.87
CA VAL A 191 14.98 11.68 1.73
C VAL A 191 14.57 11.58 0.25
N VAL A 192 14.80 12.61 -0.55
CA VAL A 192 14.53 12.59 -2.00
C VAL A 192 15.36 11.52 -2.72
N TYR A 193 16.66 11.43 -2.46
CA TYR A 193 17.51 10.39 -3.07
C TYR A 193 17.12 8.99 -2.60
N CYS A 194 16.88 8.80 -1.29
CA CYS A 194 16.39 7.53 -0.75
C CYS A 194 15.05 7.16 -1.38
N ASN A 195 14.14 8.11 -1.57
CA ASN A 195 12.87 7.89 -2.25
C ASN A 195 13.09 7.38 -3.68
N VAL A 196 13.90 8.05 -4.51
CA VAL A 196 14.13 7.62 -5.90
C VAL A 196 14.77 6.23 -5.97
N ILE A 197 15.82 5.99 -5.18
CA ILE A 197 16.53 4.69 -5.17
C ILE A 197 15.60 3.58 -4.71
N SER A 198 14.91 3.77 -3.58
CA SER A 198 13.96 2.79 -3.07
C SER A 198 12.77 2.61 -4.00
N PHE A 199 12.34 3.63 -4.74
CA PHE A 199 11.25 3.50 -5.71
C PHE A 199 11.60 2.47 -6.78
N VAL A 200 12.82 2.53 -7.32
CA VAL A 200 13.27 1.56 -8.32
C VAL A 200 13.36 0.16 -7.74
N LEU A 201 13.98 0.00 -6.56
CA LEU A 201 14.20 -1.31 -5.96
C LEU A 201 12.90 -1.92 -5.42
N CYS A 202 12.18 -1.20 -4.56
CA CYS A 202 11.01 -1.70 -3.85
C CYS A 202 9.73 -1.73 -4.70
N ARG A 203 9.66 -0.99 -5.81
CA ARG A 203 8.50 -1.02 -6.70
C ARG A 203 8.80 -1.74 -8.01
N PHE A 204 9.73 -1.25 -8.83
CA PHE A 204 9.92 -1.82 -10.17
C PHE A 204 10.62 -3.18 -10.15
N VAL A 205 11.69 -3.34 -9.39
CA VAL A 205 12.43 -4.62 -9.33
C VAL A 205 11.60 -5.72 -8.67
N THR A 206 11.03 -5.45 -7.49
CA THR A 206 10.14 -6.40 -6.79
C THR A 206 8.95 -6.84 -7.66
N GLN A 207 8.33 -5.88 -8.36
CA GLN A 207 7.22 -6.16 -9.26
C GLN A 207 7.65 -6.99 -10.48
N ALA A 208 8.83 -6.71 -11.06
CA ALA A 208 9.36 -7.51 -12.16
C ALA A 208 9.62 -8.97 -11.73
N LEU A 209 10.22 -9.15 -10.54
CA LEU A 209 10.40 -10.48 -9.96
C LEU A 209 9.03 -11.16 -9.76
N PHE A 210 8.05 -10.45 -9.20
CA PHE A 210 6.72 -11.00 -8.94
C PHE A 210 6.05 -11.48 -10.22
N VAL A 211 6.10 -10.67 -11.29
CA VAL A 211 5.56 -11.02 -12.60
C VAL A 211 6.29 -12.23 -13.19
N GLN A 212 7.62 -12.29 -13.07
CA GLN A 212 8.39 -13.46 -13.51
C GLN A 212 7.92 -14.73 -12.80
N TRP A 213 7.71 -14.66 -11.49
CA TRP A 213 7.16 -15.78 -10.73
C TRP A 213 5.73 -16.15 -11.20
N ALA A 214 4.85 -15.15 -11.35
CA ALA A 214 3.48 -15.38 -11.77
C ALA A 214 3.37 -16.03 -13.16
N VAL A 215 4.19 -15.58 -14.13
CA VAL A 215 4.22 -16.15 -15.49
C VAL A 215 4.71 -17.59 -15.48
N THR A 216 5.74 -17.91 -14.69
CA THR A 216 6.29 -19.27 -14.61
C THR A 216 5.36 -20.26 -13.90
N HIS A 217 4.43 -19.76 -13.07
CA HIS A 217 3.49 -20.58 -12.29
C HIS A 217 2.04 -20.50 -12.78
N PHE A 218 1.76 -19.75 -13.85
CA PHE A 218 0.40 -19.48 -14.33
C PHE A 218 -0.43 -20.77 -14.56
N ASN A 219 0.16 -21.78 -15.19
CA ASN A 219 -0.52 -23.07 -15.47
C ASN A 219 -0.63 -24.00 -14.25
N ARG A 220 -0.08 -23.62 -13.10
CA ARG A 220 0.01 -24.45 -11.89
C ARG A 220 -0.88 -23.96 -10.75
N ILE A 221 -1.62 -22.88 -10.96
CA ILE A 221 -2.49 -22.26 -9.95
C ILE A 221 -3.87 -22.01 -10.55
N HIS A 222 -4.89 -21.93 -9.71
CA HIS A 222 -6.25 -21.63 -10.16
C HIS A 222 -6.31 -20.30 -10.92
N ILE A 223 -7.17 -20.23 -11.94
CA ILE A 223 -7.27 -19.09 -12.85
C ILE A 223 -7.52 -17.75 -12.14
N ILE A 224 -8.22 -17.76 -10.99
CA ILE A 224 -8.45 -16.56 -10.18
C ILE A 224 -7.14 -16.03 -9.59
N TYR A 225 -6.31 -16.88 -8.96
CA TYR A 225 -5.00 -16.46 -8.45
C TYR A 225 -4.09 -16.00 -9.58
N ALA A 226 -4.13 -16.72 -10.71
CA ALA A 226 -3.33 -16.38 -11.90
C ALA A 226 -3.73 -15.02 -12.48
N SER A 227 -5.03 -14.73 -12.58
CA SER A 227 -5.55 -13.46 -13.07
C SER A 227 -5.18 -12.30 -12.16
N ILE A 228 -5.23 -12.50 -10.85
CA ILE A 228 -4.81 -11.50 -9.86
C ILE A 228 -3.30 -11.28 -9.93
N ALA A 229 -2.51 -12.36 -9.99
CA ALA A 229 -1.06 -12.31 -9.99
C ALA A 229 -0.46 -11.70 -11.27
N LEU A 230 -1.18 -11.73 -12.40
CA LEU A 230 -0.77 -11.09 -13.66
C LEU A 230 -1.45 -9.73 -13.88
N GLY A 231 -2.75 -9.63 -13.62
CA GLY A 231 -3.54 -8.41 -13.82
C GLY A 231 -3.22 -7.32 -12.81
N GLY A 232 -3.01 -7.68 -11.54
CA GLY A 232 -2.61 -6.75 -10.48
C GLY A 232 -1.36 -5.96 -10.86
N PRO A 233 -0.23 -6.62 -11.18
CA PRO A 233 0.98 -5.92 -11.63
C PRO A 233 0.78 -5.00 -12.84
N VAL A 234 -0.16 -5.24 -13.75
CA VAL A 234 -0.43 -4.28 -14.84
C VAL A 234 -0.96 -2.96 -14.25
N VAL A 235 -1.94 -3.03 -13.36
CA VAL A 235 -2.51 -1.86 -12.67
C VAL A 235 -1.44 -1.12 -11.87
N PHE A 236 -0.65 -1.84 -11.07
CA PHE A 236 0.42 -1.23 -10.27
C PHE A 236 1.54 -0.66 -11.13
N CYS A 237 1.82 -1.22 -12.30
CA CYS A 237 2.84 -0.68 -13.22
C CYS A 237 2.43 0.72 -13.69
N ILE A 238 1.17 0.89 -14.09
CA ILE A 238 0.63 2.19 -14.53
C ILE A 238 0.68 3.20 -13.38
N ILE A 239 0.18 2.83 -12.20
CA ILE A 239 0.17 3.70 -11.01
C ILE A 239 1.60 4.08 -10.61
N ASN A 240 2.52 3.12 -10.56
CA ASN A 240 3.92 3.33 -10.20
C ASN A 240 4.63 4.20 -11.23
N ALA A 241 4.40 4.01 -12.52
CA ALA A 241 4.97 4.85 -13.57
C ALA A 241 4.49 6.31 -13.48
N MET A 242 3.17 6.50 -13.30
CA MET A 242 2.58 7.84 -13.11
C MET A 242 3.14 8.53 -11.87
N LEU A 243 3.23 7.81 -10.75
CA LEU A 243 3.75 8.35 -9.49
C LEU A 243 5.26 8.66 -9.60
N PHE A 244 6.04 7.79 -10.21
CA PHE A 244 7.47 7.99 -10.41
C PHE A 244 7.73 9.24 -11.26
N PHE A 245 6.99 9.40 -12.35
CA PHE A 245 7.06 10.59 -13.19
C PHE A 245 6.74 11.87 -12.38
N ARG A 246 5.67 11.87 -11.57
CA ARG A 246 5.33 13.02 -10.72
C ARG A 246 6.43 13.35 -9.71
N VAL A 247 7.05 12.35 -9.10
CA VAL A 247 8.16 12.52 -8.16
C VAL A 247 9.36 13.15 -8.86
N LEU A 248 9.79 12.62 -10.01
CA LEU A 248 10.95 13.13 -10.75
C LEU A 248 10.75 14.58 -11.21
N VAL A 249 9.54 14.93 -11.66
CA VAL A 249 9.21 16.33 -12.03
C VAL A 249 9.17 17.24 -10.80
N SER A 250 8.59 16.78 -9.70
CA SER A 250 8.46 17.56 -8.46
C SER A 250 9.81 17.86 -7.82
N ASP A 251 10.76 16.91 -7.85
CA ASP A 251 12.11 17.05 -7.30
C ASP A 251 13.12 17.69 -8.26
N GLY A 252 12.71 18.05 -9.48
CA GLY A 252 13.55 18.76 -10.44
C GLY A 252 14.54 17.88 -11.21
N PHE A 253 14.35 16.56 -11.21
CA PHE A 253 15.10 15.63 -12.07
C PHE A 253 14.70 15.76 -13.54
N LEU A 254 13.48 16.25 -13.83
CA LEU A 254 12.98 16.49 -15.18
C LEU A 254 12.78 17.99 -15.45
N SER A 255 12.89 18.38 -16.72
CA SER A 255 12.83 19.78 -17.12
C SER A 255 11.49 20.44 -16.79
N GLN A 256 11.50 21.76 -16.59
CA GLN A 256 10.32 22.57 -16.24
C GLN A 256 9.14 22.39 -17.22
N ARG A 257 9.40 22.04 -18.48
CA ARG A 257 8.37 21.77 -19.50
C ARG A 257 7.42 20.65 -19.10
N TRP A 258 7.87 19.70 -18.28
CA TRP A 258 7.06 18.57 -17.84
C TRP A 258 6.16 18.90 -16.63
N ARG A 259 6.37 20.03 -15.94
CA ARG A 259 5.54 20.42 -14.80
C ARG A 259 4.08 20.65 -15.16
N SER A 260 3.81 21.25 -16.32
CA SER A 260 2.43 21.46 -16.78
C SER A 260 1.69 20.15 -17.11
N LYS A 261 2.43 19.07 -17.39
CA LYS A 261 1.88 17.73 -17.67
C LYS A 261 1.77 16.86 -16.43
N ALA A 262 2.43 17.22 -15.33
CA ALA A 262 2.42 16.47 -14.09
C ALA A 262 1.35 17.02 -13.14
N ALA A 263 0.41 16.17 -12.71
CA ALA A 263 -0.63 16.52 -11.75
C ALA A 263 -0.06 16.69 -10.31
N ILE A 264 0.69 17.77 -10.08
CA ILE A 264 1.46 18.01 -8.84
C ILE A 264 0.71 18.94 -7.86
N ASN A 265 -0.23 19.76 -8.33
CA ASN A 265 -0.91 20.80 -7.54
C ASN A 265 -2.19 20.30 -6.83
N ARG A 266 -2.08 19.22 -6.05
CA ARG A 266 -3.22 18.66 -5.30
C ARG A 266 -3.81 19.65 -4.29
N ASP A 267 -2.96 20.44 -3.64
CA ASP A 267 -3.40 21.37 -2.60
C ASP A 267 -4.23 22.54 -3.15
N ASP A 268 -3.99 22.94 -4.39
CA ASP A 268 -4.73 24.04 -5.04
C ASP A 268 -6.14 23.59 -5.46
N GLU A 269 -6.29 22.35 -5.94
CA GLU A 269 -7.60 21.79 -6.33
C GLU A 269 -8.49 21.47 -5.11
N GLY A 270 -7.90 21.00 -4.00
CA GLY A 270 -8.65 20.74 -2.76
C GLY A 270 -9.33 22.00 -2.20
N VAL A 271 -8.67 23.16 -2.35
CA VAL A 271 -9.24 24.48 -2.00
C VAL A 271 -10.41 24.82 -2.92
N VAL A 272 -10.26 24.65 -4.24
CA VAL A 272 -11.31 24.96 -5.23
C VAL A 272 -12.56 24.09 -5.04
N ASN A 273 -12.39 22.79 -4.77
CA ASN A 273 -13.53 21.89 -4.57
C ASN A 273 -14.29 22.19 -3.28
N LYS A 274 -13.60 22.59 -2.20
CA LYS A 274 -14.26 23.04 -0.97
C LYS A 274 -15.07 24.33 -1.19
N PHE A 275 -14.56 25.26 -2.00
CA PHE A 275 -15.31 26.47 -2.38
C PHE A 275 -16.54 26.19 -3.25
N LYS A 276 -16.49 25.15 -4.10
CA LYS A 276 -17.65 24.74 -4.91
C LYS A 276 -18.72 24.06 -4.06
N ASN A 277 -18.33 23.19 -3.12
CA ASN A 277 -19.28 22.47 -2.27
C ASN A 277 -19.79 23.30 -1.07
N GLY A 278 -19.08 24.36 -0.67
CA GLY A 278 -19.54 25.32 0.35
C GLY A 278 -20.40 26.48 -0.19
N LYS A 279 -20.75 26.45 -1.48
CA LYS A 279 -21.67 27.43 -2.12
C LYS A 279 -23.04 26.84 -2.47
N SER A 280 -23.32 25.63 -2.00
CA SER A 280 -24.62 24.96 -2.14
C SER A 280 -25.31 24.78 -0.78
N GLU A 281 -25.26 25.81 0.06
CA GLU A 281 -26.20 26.00 1.18
C GLU A 281 -27.27 27.02 0.78
#